data_AF-A0A6P3H1N7-F1
#
_entry.id   AF-A0A6P3H1N7-F1
#
_cell.length_a   1.000
_cell.length_b   1.000
_cell.length_c   1.000
_cell.angle_alpha   90.00
_cell.angle_beta   90.00
_cell.angle_gamma   90.00
#
_symmetry.space_group_name_H-M   'P 1'
#
loop_
_entity.id
_entity.type
_entity.pdbx_description
1 polymer ?
#
loop_
_entity_poly.entity_id
_entity_poly.type
_entity_poly.pdbx_seq_one_letter_code
_entity_poly.pdbx_strand_id
1 'polypeptide(L)'
;MELPGAGVNSNECESVSSKQEMSEEFEANTMDFLVDLPFATIDIKDDSEITDVPKVNLERSKENECNNKEQIKKRKKKRKDYQPNYFLSIPITNKEITKGIKILQNAIIRQDEQLARAMSSDGSFHITLLVMQLLNEDDVNVGIDALLELKPFVEEILQGKPLTLPFEGVDTFGNQVGFVKLAEGDHINSLLEIADAAKRTFQEKGILAGESRTFKPHLTFMKLSRLPWLRKKPREVVMRIKASAELL
;
A
#
# COMPACT_ATOMS: atom_id res chain seq x y z
N MET A 1 -43.60 49.76 -41.87
CA MET A 1 -43.42 49.79 -43.34
C MET A 1 -41.93 49.66 -43.61
N GLU A 2 -41.60 48.65 -44.43
CA GLU A 2 -40.43 48.55 -45.31
C GLU A 2 -39.01 48.36 -44.72
N LEU A 3 -38.55 47.10 -44.77
CA LEU A 3 -37.25 46.72 -45.35
C LEU A 3 -37.30 47.00 -46.88
N PRO A 4 -36.18 47.25 -47.61
CA PRO A 4 -35.20 46.20 -47.94
C PRO A 4 -33.76 46.66 -48.25
N GLY A 5 -32.86 45.71 -48.51
CA GLY A 5 -31.58 45.97 -49.18
C GLY A 5 -30.54 44.86 -49.04
N ALA A 6 -30.68 43.80 -49.83
CA ALA A 6 -29.76 42.67 -49.91
C ALA A 6 -28.41 43.02 -50.59
N GLY A 7 -27.34 42.34 -50.18
CA GLY A 7 -26.06 42.28 -50.88
C GLY A 7 -25.44 40.90 -50.69
N VAL A 8 -25.58 40.06 -51.71
CA VAL A 8 -24.98 38.73 -51.85
C VAL A 8 -23.55 38.90 -52.34
N ASN A 9 -22.57 38.21 -51.75
CA ASN A 9 -21.45 37.72 -52.53
C ASN A 9 -20.94 36.38 -51.99
N SER A 10 -21.06 35.40 -52.87
CA SER A 10 -20.63 34.01 -52.84
C SER A 10 -19.10 33.88 -52.91
N ASN A 11 -18.55 32.86 -52.24
CA ASN A 11 -17.35 32.13 -52.65
C ASN A 11 -17.44 30.70 -52.06
N GLU A 12 -17.90 29.77 -52.89
CA GLU A 12 -17.64 28.33 -52.75
C GLU A 12 -16.22 28.01 -53.25
N CYS A 13 -15.56 27.06 -52.60
CA CYS A 13 -14.60 26.14 -53.20
C CYS A 13 -14.61 24.82 -52.43
N GLU A 14 -15.19 23.81 -53.05
CA GLU A 14 -15.04 22.38 -52.73
C GLU A 14 -13.72 21.82 -53.29
N SER A 15 -13.17 20.81 -52.61
CA SER A 15 -12.56 19.58 -53.18
C SER A 15 -12.02 18.75 -52.00
N VAL A 16 -12.68 17.68 -51.55
CA VAL A 16 -12.75 16.29 -52.07
C VAL A 16 -11.44 15.48 -51.86
N SER A 17 -11.52 14.60 -50.86
CA SER A 17 -11.13 13.17 -50.82
C SER A 17 -9.71 12.74 -51.17
N SER A 18 -9.07 12.04 -50.23
CA SER A 18 -8.51 10.70 -50.49
C SER A 18 -8.45 9.88 -49.21
N LYS A 19 -9.06 8.69 -49.28
CA LYS A 19 -8.94 7.58 -48.33
C LYS A 19 -7.53 6.98 -48.42
N GLN A 20 -6.95 6.55 -47.30
CA GLN A 20 -6.26 5.27 -47.24
C GLN A 20 -6.18 4.73 -45.81
N GLU A 21 -6.62 3.48 -45.65
CA GLU A 21 -6.53 2.65 -44.46
C GLU A 21 -5.15 1.97 -44.31
N MET A 22 -4.90 1.53 -43.07
CA MET A 22 -4.06 0.41 -42.59
C MET A 22 -2.53 0.46 -42.70
N SER A 23 -1.87 0.43 -41.54
CA SER A 23 -1.23 -0.77 -40.89
C SER A 23 -0.38 -0.26 -39.71
N GLU A 24 -0.67 -0.68 -38.47
CA GLU A 24 0.03 -1.70 -37.67
C GLU A 24 1.46 -1.34 -37.22
N GLU A 25 1.79 -1.76 -35.99
CA GLU A 25 3.02 -1.53 -35.18
C GLU A 25 3.17 -0.12 -34.57
N PHE A 26 3.20 0.07 -33.24
CA PHE A 26 3.94 -0.67 -32.22
C PHE A 26 3.13 -0.84 -30.92
N GLU A 27 2.99 -2.09 -30.49
CA GLU A 27 2.86 -2.44 -29.08
C GLU A 27 4.11 -2.03 -28.29
N ALA A 28 3.95 -2.05 -26.97
CA ALA A 28 4.96 -1.94 -25.92
C ALA A 28 5.32 -0.51 -25.48
N ASN A 29 4.55 0.00 -24.51
CA ASN A 29 5.21 0.49 -23.29
C ASN A 29 4.33 0.45 -22.03
N THR A 30 3.64 -0.67 -21.80
CA THR A 30 2.85 -0.89 -20.56
C THR A 30 3.71 -1.49 -19.43
N MET A 31 5.04 -1.41 -19.51
CA MET A 31 5.95 -2.05 -18.55
C MET A 31 6.66 -1.10 -17.59
N ASP A 32 6.34 0.19 -17.58
CA ASP A 32 7.03 1.15 -16.69
C ASP A 32 6.38 1.30 -15.29
N PHE A 33 5.35 0.49 -14.98
CA PHE A 33 4.63 0.54 -13.70
C PHE A 33 5.08 -0.51 -12.66
N LEU A 34 6.10 -1.33 -12.96
CA LEU A 34 6.47 -2.48 -12.13
C LEU A 34 7.83 -2.41 -11.42
N VAL A 35 8.53 -1.26 -11.43
CA VAL A 35 9.88 -1.16 -10.83
C VAL A 35 9.91 -0.55 -9.41
N ASP A 36 8.76 -0.20 -8.83
CA ASP A 36 8.69 0.55 -7.55
C ASP A 36 8.33 -0.31 -6.32
N LEU A 37 8.95 -1.48 -6.19
CA LEU A 37 8.99 -2.27 -4.95
C LEU A 37 10.44 -2.37 -4.45
N PRO A 38 10.77 -1.95 -3.21
CA PRO A 38 12.15 -1.91 -2.73
C PRO A 38 12.57 -3.27 -2.14
N PHE A 39 12.28 -4.38 -2.82
CA PHE A 39 12.60 -5.71 -2.30
C PHE A 39 12.95 -6.67 -3.44
N ALA A 40 14.22 -6.70 -3.85
CA ALA A 40 14.99 -7.91 -4.23
C ALA A 40 16.16 -7.55 -5.16
N THR A 41 17.38 -7.72 -4.65
CA THR A 41 18.54 -8.07 -5.47
C THR A 41 19.37 -9.07 -4.69
N ILE A 42 19.10 -10.37 -4.87
CA ILE A 42 20.05 -11.44 -4.60
C ILE A 42 19.84 -12.55 -5.65
N ASP A 43 20.90 -12.83 -6.40
CA ASP A 43 20.98 -13.89 -7.40
C ASP A 43 20.81 -15.28 -6.76
N ILE A 44 19.97 -16.12 -7.36
CA ILE A 44 19.85 -17.54 -7.02
C ILE A 44 20.76 -18.31 -7.96
N LYS A 45 21.70 -19.07 -7.38
CA LYS A 45 22.44 -20.11 -8.09
C LYS A 45 21.73 -21.43 -7.81
N ASP A 46 21.24 -22.05 -8.88
CA ASP A 46 20.59 -23.34 -8.90
C ASP A 46 21.65 -24.45 -8.90
N ASP A 47 21.42 -25.51 -8.10
CA ASP A 47 22.09 -26.80 -8.21
C ASP A 47 21.26 -27.83 -7.43
N SER A 48 20.52 -28.66 -8.15
CA SER A 48 19.86 -29.85 -7.63
C SER A 48 20.40 -31.10 -8.32
N GLU A 49 20.90 -32.07 -7.54
CA GLU A 49 21.01 -33.48 -7.95
C GLU A 49 20.56 -34.40 -6.79
N ILE A 50 19.45 -35.12 -7.03
CA ILE A 50 19.06 -36.55 -6.80
C ILE A 50 19.76 -37.33 -5.63
N THR A 51 19.15 -38.25 -4.85
CA THR A 51 18.23 -39.37 -5.12
C THR A 51 17.75 -40.07 -3.82
N ASP A 52 16.60 -40.76 -3.91
CA ASP A 52 16.18 -42.05 -3.33
C ASP A 52 15.91 -42.33 -1.82
N VAL A 53 14.84 -43.10 -1.64
CA VAL A 53 14.14 -43.64 -0.43
C VAL A 53 14.16 -45.19 -0.54
N PRO A 54 13.80 -46.09 0.43
CA PRO A 54 13.44 -46.01 1.88
C PRO A 54 14.16 -47.04 2.80
N LYS A 55 13.93 -46.99 4.14
CA LYS A 55 13.37 -48.12 4.95
C LYS A 55 13.25 -47.83 6.47
N VAL A 56 12.00 -47.58 6.88
CA VAL A 56 11.20 -48.12 8.01
C VAL A 56 11.87 -48.70 9.29
N ASN A 57 11.48 -48.07 10.42
CA ASN A 57 11.32 -48.52 11.82
C ASN A 57 12.54 -48.68 12.74
N LEU A 58 12.64 -47.79 13.74
CA LEU A 58 12.54 -48.10 15.20
C LEU A 58 13.07 -46.90 16.05
N GLU A 59 12.39 -45.75 16.14
CA GLU A 59 12.83 -44.70 17.09
C GLU A 59 11.75 -43.65 17.47
N ARG A 60 10.56 -44.11 17.86
CA ARG A 60 9.34 -43.28 18.01
C ARG A 60 9.33 -42.26 19.17
N SER A 61 10.41 -42.09 19.94
CA SER A 61 10.44 -41.13 21.07
C SER A 61 11.44 -39.97 20.92
N LYS A 62 12.52 -40.13 20.13
CA LYS A 62 13.50 -39.04 19.88
C LYS A 62 13.19 -38.25 18.61
N GLU A 63 12.53 -38.88 17.64
CA GLU A 63 12.17 -38.28 16.35
C GLU A 63 11.13 -37.16 16.51
N ASN A 64 10.16 -37.31 17.42
CA ASN A 64 9.15 -36.28 17.73
C ASN A 64 9.77 -35.03 18.39
N GLU A 65 10.79 -35.22 19.24
CA GLU A 65 11.50 -34.11 19.89
C GLU A 65 12.45 -33.39 18.92
N CYS A 66 13.09 -34.15 18.01
CA CYS A 66 13.94 -33.61 16.94
C CYS A 66 13.12 -32.85 15.89
N ASN A 67 11.99 -33.42 15.44
CA ASN A 67 11.05 -32.79 14.53
C ASN A 67 10.46 -31.50 15.11
N ASN A 68 10.14 -31.48 16.40
CA ASN A 68 9.65 -30.27 17.07
C ASN A 68 10.77 -29.22 17.21
N LYS A 69 12.00 -29.62 17.57
CA LYS A 69 13.16 -28.70 17.62
C LYS A 69 13.53 -28.17 16.23
N GLU A 70 13.43 -28.96 15.16
CA GLU A 70 13.62 -28.51 13.78
C GLU A 70 12.50 -27.61 13.27
N GLN A 71 11.24 -27.93 13.54
CA GLN A 71 10.12 -27.05 13.21
C GLN A 71 10.20 -25.72 13.99
N ILE A 72 10.60 -25.76 15.26
CA ILE A 72 10.87 -24.55 16.05
C ILE A 72 12.05 -23.77 15.48
N LYS A 73 13.15 -24.44 15.06
CA LYS A 73 14.29 -23.77 14.39
C LYS A 73 13.91 -23.19 13.04
N LYS A 74 13.10 -23.89 12.22
CA LYS A 74 12.57 -23.42 10.93
C LYS A 74 11.61 -22.24 11.12
N ARG A 75 10.72 -22.29 12.12
CA ARG A 75 9.86 -21.14 12.53
C ARG A 75 10.70 -19.96 13.03
N LYS A 76 11.75 -20.20 13.80
CA LYS A 76 12.70 -19.16 14.26
C LYS A 76 13.51 -18.56 13.10
N LYS A 77 13.92 -19.36 12.11
CA LYS A 77 14.62 -18.90 10.90
C LYS A 77 13.68 -18.08 10.00
N LYS A 78 12.47 -18.57 9.72
CA LYS A 78 11.42 -17.82 8.99
C LYS A 78 11.09 -16.48 9.65
N ARG A 79 11.12 -16.39 10.99
CA ARG A 79 10.94 -15.11 11.70
C ARG A 79 12.13 -14.15 11.56
N LYS A 80 13.35 -14.66 11.34
CA LYS A 80 14.56 -13.85 11.17
C LYS A 80 14.63 -13.20 9.78
N ASP A 81 14.03 -13.86 8.79
CA ASP A 81 13.91 -13.40 7.40
C ASP A 81 12.53 -12.78 7.10
N TYR A 82 11.78 -12.40 8.13
CA TYR A 82 10.47 -11.79 7.98
C TYR A 82 10.61 -10.37 7.44
N GLN A 83 10.17 -10.19 6.20
CA GLN A 83 10.06 -8.91 5.53
C GLN A 83 8.69 -8.83 4.87
N PRO A 84 7.78 -7.97 5.36
CA PRO A 84 6.46 -7.84 4.76
C PRO A 84 6.56 -7.37 3.31
N ASN A 85 5.79 -8.00 2.44
CA ASN A 85 5.66 -7.64 1.02
C ASN A 85 4.19 -7.44 0.59
N TYR A 86 3.23 -7.77 1.46
CA TYR A 86 1.79 -7.51 1.28
C TYR A 86 1.20 -6.84 2.53
N PHE A 87 0.03 -6.22 2.36
CA PHE A 87 -0.71 -5.61 3.46
C PHE A 87 -2.21 -5.51 3.18
N LEU A 88 -3.01 -5.48 4.24
CA LEU A 88 -4.41 -5.09 4.19
C LEU A 88 -4.53 -3.56 4.27
N SER A 89 -5.38 -3.02 3.41
CA SER A 89 -5.51 -1.59 3.18
C SER A 89 -6.95 -1.14 3.39
N ILE A 90 -7.16 -0.06 4.15
CA ILE A 90 -8.41 0.70 4.14
C ILE A 90 -8.18 1.91 3.22
N PRO A 91 -8.72 1.90 1.99
CA PRO A 91 -8.51 3.00 1.04
C PRO A 91 -9.28 4.26 1.46
N ILE A 92 -8.68 5.43 1.25
CA ILE A 92 -9.36 6.71 1.50
C ILE A 92 -10.23 7.06 0.29
N THR A 93 -11.54 6.92 0.46
CA THR A 93 -12.53 7.18 -0.61
C THR A 93 -13.18 8.56 -0.51
N ASN A 94 -13.14 9.20 0.66
CA ASN A 94 -13.70 10.53 0.84
C ASN A 94 -12.82 11.59 0.14
N LYS A 95 -13.40 12.25 -0.87
CA LYS A 95 -12.72 13.25 -1.71
C LYS A 95 -12.32 14.52 -0.94
N GLU A 96 -13.00 14.86 0.15
CA GLU A 96 -12.63 16.01 0.97
C GLU A 96 -11.31 15.75 1.70
N ILE A 97 -11.12 14.53 2.22
CA ILE A 97 -9.87 14.11 2.87
C ILE A 97 -8.72 14.15 1.87
N THR A 98 -8.89 13.57 0.68
CA THR A 98 -7.82 13.55 -0.33
C THR A 98 -7.48 14.95 -0.85
N LYS A 99 -8.49 15.83 -1.02
CA LYS A 99 -8.28 17.25 -1.34
C LYS A 99 -7.51 17.98 -0.23
N GLY A 100 -7.90 17.80 1.03
CA GLY A 100 -7.22 18.40 2.19
C GLY A 100 -5.74 18.00 2.26
N ILE A 101 -5.45 16.71 2.08
CA ILE A 101 -4.07 16.22 2.02
C ILE A 101 -3.31 16.83 0.84
N LYS A 102 -3.94 16.98 -0.33
CA LYS A 102 -3.29 17.61 -1.48
C LYS A 102 -2.93 19.06 -1.23
N ILE A 103 -3.81 19.82 -0.58
CA ILE A 103 -3.54 21.20 -0.17
C ILE A 103 -2.34 21.23 0.78
N LEU A 104 -2.30 20.34 1.79
CA LEU A 104 -1.17 20.21 2.70
C LEU A 104 0.14 19.88 1.98
N GLN A 105 0.14 18.88 1.08
CA GLN A 105 1.32 18.52 0.29
C GLN A 105 1.81 19.72 -0.54
N ASN A 106 0.91 20.43 -1.22
CA ASN A 106 1.25 21.60 -2.02
C ASN A 106 1.84 22.74 -1.17
N ALA A 107 1.31 22.97 0.04
CA ALA A 107 1.85 23.95 0.97
C ALA A 107 3.29 23.60 1.39
N ILE A 108 3.58 22.32 1.65
CA ILE A 108 4.93 21.84 1.99
C ILE A 108 5.89 22.00 0.79
N ILE A 109 5.45 21.61 -0.41
CA ILE A 109 6.25 21.71 -1.64
C ILE A 109 6.61 23.16 -1.95
N ARG A 110 5.69 24.12 -1.73
CA ARG A 110 5.98 25.55 -1.92
C ARG A 110 7.09 26.06 -0.99
N GLN A 111 7.28 25.44 0.16
CA GLN A 111 8.38 25.80 1.09
C GLN A 111 9.70 25.12 0.71
N ASP A 112 9.65 23.92 0.12
CA ASP A 112 10.82 23.22 -0.42
C ASP A 112 10.40 22.24 -1.54
N GLU A 113 10.68 22.63 -2.79
CA GLU A 113 10.31 21.86 -3.98
C GLU A 113 10.97 20.48 -4.02
N GLN A 114 12.12 20.30 -3.35
CA GLN A 114 12.81 19.00 -3.32
C GLN A 114 11.97 17.92 -2.63
N LEU A 115 11.02 18.31 -1.77
CA LEU A 115 10.13 17.39 -1.08
C LEU A 115 9.01 16.82 -1.96
N ALA A 116 8.81 17.32 -3.18
CA ALA A 116 7.76 16.83 -4.08
C ALA A 116 7.85 15.31 -4.31
N ARG A 117 9.05 14.77 -4.48
CA ARG A 117 9.29 13.32 -4.67
C ARG A 117 9.06 12.48 -3.42
N ALA A 118 8.97 13.09 -2.23
CA ALA A 118 8.65 12.39 -0.99
C ALA A 118 7.13 12.21 -0.80
N MET A 119 6.29 12.93 -1.55
CA MET A 119 4.84 12.90 -1.39
C MET A 119 4.25 11.56 -1.86
N SER A 120 3.29 11.03 -1.09
CA SER A 120 2.42 9.94 -1.53
C SER A 120 1.56 10.42 -2.70
N SER A 121 1.32 9.57 -3.70
CA SER A 121 0.47 9.91 -4.83
C SER A 121 -1.00 9.87 -4.43
N ASP A 122 -1.84 10.67 -5.11
CA ASP A 122 -3.24 10.89 -4.75
C ASP A 122 -4.07 9.60 -4.69
N GLY A 123 -3.75 8.60 -5.52
CA GLY A 123 -4.42 7.30 -5.54
C GLY A 123 -3.90 6.28 -4.51
N SER A 124 -2.87 6.63 -3.74
CA SER A 124 -2.20 5.71 -2.80
C SER A 124 -2.57 5.95 -1.34
N PHE A 125 -3.49 6.85 -1.04
CA PHE A 125 -3.87 7.18 0.34
C PHE A 125 -4.65 6.02 0.99
N HIS A 126 -4.11 5.49 2.07
CA HIS A 126 -4.71 4.39 2.83
C HIS A 126 -4.27 4.39 4.30
N ILE A 127 -5.04 3.70 5.15
CA ILE A 127 -4.57 3.19 6.43
C ILE A 127 -4.13 1.74 6.21
N THR A 128 -2.89 1.43 6.57
CA THR A 128 -2.41 0.04 6.61
C THR A 128 -3.01 -0.64 7.85
N LEU A 129 -3.83 -1.67 7.66
CA LEU A 129 -4.49 -2.40 8.75
C LEU A 129 -3.62 -3.55 9.29
N LEU A 130 -2.97 -4.29 8.40
CA LEU A 130 -2.14 -5.44 8.72
C LEU A 130 -1.06 -5.61 7.65
N VAL A 131 0.19 -5.87 8.03
CA VAL A 131 1.27 -6.23 7.10
C VAL A 131 1.53 -7.74 7.16
N MET A 132 1.96 -8.34 6.05
CA MET A 132 2.20 -9.77 5.96
C MET A 132 3.26 -10.13 4.91
N GLN A 133 3.71 -11.38 4.96
CA GLN A 133 4.64 -11.94 3.98
C GLN A 133 3.97 -13.11 3.25
N LEU A 134 3.83 -12.98 1.93
CA LEU A 134 3.31 -14.02 1.01
C LEU A 134 4.39 -14.28 -0.05
N LEU A 135 4.92 -15.50 -0.11
CA LEU A 135 6.16 -15.79 -0.86
C LEU A 135 5.92 -16.45 -2.22
N ASN A 136 4.72 -16.96 -2.46
CA ASN A 136 4.35 -17.66 -3.69
C ASN A 136 2.84 -17.49 -3.97
N GLU A 137 2.37 -18.01 -5.09
CA GLU A 137 0.97 -17.91 -5.52
C GLU A 137 0.00 -18.60 -4.56
N ASP A 138 0.40 -19.73 -3.97
CA ASP A 138 -0.41 -20.43 -2.96
C ASP A 138 -0.62 -19.55 -1.72
N ASP A 139 0.43 -18.91 -1.21
CA ASP A 139 0.33 -17.96 -0.09
C ASP A 139 -0.60 -16.79 -0.44
N VAL A 140 -0.58 -16.31 -1.68
CA VAL A 140 -1.49 -15.25 -2.17
C VAL A 140 -2.94 -15.74 -2.14
N ASN A 141 -3.22 -16.93 -2.65
CA ASN A 141 -4.56 -17.52 -2.63
C ASN A 141 -5.05 -17.74 -1.18
N VAL A 142 -4.20 -18.25 -0.29
CA VAL A 142 -4.52 -18.37 1.14
C VAL A 142 -4.80 -17.00 1.77
N GLY A 143 -4.07 -15.95 1.37
CA GLY A 143 -4.31 -14.58 1.81
C GLY A 143 -5.67 -14.02 1.36
N ILE A 144 -6.10 -14.36 0.14
CA ILE A 144 -7.43 -14.01 -0.38
C ILE A 144 -8.51 -14.71 0.45
N ASP A 145 -8.36 -16.01 0.69
CA ASP A 145 -9.30 -16.78 1.50
C ASP A 145 -9.40 -16.23 2.93
N ALA A 146 -8.26 -15.90 3.54
CA ALA A 146 -8.20 -15.28 4.87
C ALA A 146 -8.91 -13.91 4.92
N LEU A 147 -8.81 -13.11 3.85
CA LEU A 147 -9.52 -11.84 3.74
C LEU A 147 -11.04 -12.03 3.63
N LEU A 148 -11.48 -13.04 2.88
CA LEU A 148 -12.91 -13.37 2.76
C LEU A 148 -13.48 -13.87 4.10
N GLU A 149 -12.72 -14.70 4.82
CA GLU A 149 -13.10 -15.19 6.15
C GLU A 149 -13.07 -14.11 7.24
N LEU A 150 -12.28 -13.06 7.06
CA LEU A 150 -12.24 -11.92 8.00
C LEU A 150 -13.56 -11.14 8.02
N LYS A 151 -14.29 -11.10 6.90
CA LYS A 151 -15.51 -10.30 6.73
C LYS A 151 -16.55 -10.48 7.87
N PRO A 152 -17.03 -11.70 8.20
CA PRO A 152 -18.03 -11.88 9.26
C PRO A 152 -17.55 -11.39 10.63
N PHE A 153 -16.25 -11.51 10.94
CA PHE A 153 -15.70 -10.98 12.20
C PHE A 153 -15.76 -9.45 12.25
N VAL A 154 -15.48 -8.78 11.14
CA VAL A 154 -15.62 -7.32 11.05
C VAL A 154 -17.08 -6.91 11.22
N GLU A 155 -18.01 -7.62 10.59
CA GLU A 155 -19.46 -7.36 10.74
C GLU A 155 -19.93 -7.57 12.18
N GLU A 156 -19.43 -8.60 12.87
CA GLU A 156 -19.71 -8.88 14.28
C GLU A 156 -19.17 -7.78 15.20
N ILE A 157 -17.92 -7.36 15.02
CA ILE A 157 -17.28 -6.27 15.80
C ILE A 157 -18.08 -4.97 15.64
N LEU A 158 -18.54 -4.67 14.42
CA LEU A 158 -19.26 -3.44 14.13
C LEU A 158 -20.75 -3.49 14.49
N GLN A 159 -21.32 -4.67 14.71
CA GLN A 159 -22.73 -4.87 15.09
C GLN A 159 -23.71 -4.10 14.18
N GLY A 160 -23.41 -4.07 12.88
CA GLY A 160 -24.21 -3.35 11.87
C GLY A 160 -24.09 -1.81 11.90
N LYS A 161 -23.22 -1.24 12.74
CA LYS A 161 -22.97 0.22 12.80
C LYS A 161 -21.78 0.59 11.90
N PRO A 162 -21.82 1.74 11.21
CA PRO A 162 -20.68 2.21 10.44
C PRO A 162 -19.52 2.61 11.35
N LEU A 163 -18.30 2.20 11.02
CA LEU A 163 -17.08 2.70 11.65
C LEU A 163 -16.64 4.01 10.97
N THR A 164 -16.77 5.13 11.69
CA THR A 164 -16.32 6.43 11.19
C THR A 164 -14.91 6.72 11.69
N LEU A 165 -14.00 7.06 10.78
CA LEU A 165 -12.59 7.33 11.07
C LEU A 165 -12.27 8.83 10.85
N PRO A 166 -12.42 9.68 11.89
CA PRO A 166 -12.10 11.11 11.79
C PRO A 166 -10.58 11.32 11.75
N PHE A 167 -10.10 12.13 10.81
CA PHE A 167 -8.68 12.50 10.71
C PHE A 167 -8.46 13.94 11.16
N GLU A 168 -7.50 14.15 12.05
CA GLU A 168 -7.25 15.45 12.64
C GLU A 168 -5.78 15.65 13.00
N GLY A 169 -5.21 16.77 12.54
CA GLY A 169 -3.82 17.14 12.82
C GLY A 169 -2.79 16.25 12.12
N VAL A 170 -1.53 16.68 12.20
CA VAL A 170 -0.40 15.99 11.57
C VAL A 170 0.65 15.60 12.59
N ASP A 171 1.40 14.54 12.29
CA ASP A 171 2.55 14.14 13.08
C ASP A 171 3.57 13.38 12.20
N THR A 172 4.68 12.96 12.80
CA THR A 172 5.76 12.28 12.07
C THR A 172 6.33 11.07 12.83
N PHE A 173 6.73 10.04 12.08
CA PHE A 173 7.52 8.95 12.64
C PHE A 173 9.00 9.19 12.38
N GLY A 174 9.76 9.37 13.46
CA GLY A 174 11.20 9.55 13.41
C GLY A 174 11.63 10.68 12.47
N ASN A 175 10.77 11.68 12.27
CA ASN A 175 10.97 12.81 11.36
C ASN A 175 11.21 12.38 9.89
N GLN A 176 10.78 11.17 9.50
CA GLN A 176 10.97 10.61 8.15
C GLN A 176 9.67 10.28 7.42
N VAL A 177 8.59 10.03 8.14
CA VAL A 177 7.27 9.77 7.57
C VAL A 177 6.32 10.81 8.12
N GLY A 178 5.68 11.59 7.26
CA GLY A 178 4.63 12.55 7.63
C GLY A 178 3.26 11.94 7.42
N PHE A 179 2.40 12.04 8.42
CA PHE A 179 1.06 11.46 8.38
C PHE A 179 0.01 12.35 9.05
N VAL A 180 -1.24 12.22 8.60
CA VAL A 180 -2.42 12.76 9.28
C VAL A 180 -2.81 11.77 10.37
N LYS A 181 -3.08 12.26 11.58
CA LYS A 181 -3.47 11.42 12.70
C LYS A 181 -4.95 11.06 12.59
N LEU A 182 -5.30 9.90 13.14
CA LEU A 182 -6.68 9.60 13.48
C LEU A 182 -7.00 10.38 14.77
N ALA A 183 -8.15 11.07 14.82
CA ALA A 183 -8.58 11.78 16.01
C ALA A 183 -8.84 10.80 17.16
N GLU A 184 -8.75 11.28 18.40
CA GLU A 184 -9.04 10.44 19.57
C GLU A 184 -10.53 10.09 19.65
N GLY A 185 -10.85 8.86 20.09
CA GLY A 185 -12.22 8.41 20.27
C GLY A 185 -12.39 6.89 20.21
N ASP A 186 -13.61 6.43 20.47
CA ASP A 186 -13.95 5.01 20.59
C ASP A 186 -13.71 4.21 19.29
N HIS A 187 -13.77 4.87 18.13
CA HIS A 187 -13.47 4.26 16.81
C HIS A 187 -12.07 3.66 16.74
N ILE A 188 -11.11 4.15 17.55
CA ILE A 188 -9.77 3.57 17.65
C ILE A 188 -9.86 2.14 18.18
N ASN A 189 -10.64 1.90 19.24
CA ASN A 189 -10.74 0.58 19.87
C ASN A 189 -11.34 -0.44 18.89
N SER A 190 -12.41 -0.07 18.17
CA SER A 190 -12.99 -0.94 17.14
C SER A 190 -12.00 -1.22 16.00
N LEU A 191 -11.21 -0.22 15.58
CA LEU A 191 -10.20 -0.42 14.54
C LEU A 191 -9.05 -1.33 15.01
N LEU A 192 -8.64 -1.23 16.27
CA LEU A 192 -7.66 -2.13 16.89
C LEU A 192 -8.20 -3.57 16.95
N GLU A 193 -9.46 -3.74 17.35
CA GLU A 193 -10.11 -5.05 17.42
C GLU A 193 -10.20 -5.72 16.04
N ILE A 194 -10.54 -4.95 15.01
CA ILE A 194 -10.51 -5.41 13.61
C ILE A 194 -9.09 -5.80 13.18
N ALA A 195 -8.07 -5.01 13.53
CA ALA A 195 -6.68 -5.34 13.21
C ALA A 195 -6.22 -6.63 13.90
N ASP A 196 -6.63 -6.86 15.14
CA ASP A 196 -6.32 -8.07 15.90
C ASP A 196 -7.09 -9.29 15.38
N ALA A 197 -8.35 -9.13 14.96
CA ALA A 197 -9.09 -10.17 14.24
C ALA A 197 -8.39 -10.53 12.93
N ALA A 198 -8.02 -9.53 12.11
CA ALA A 198 -7.29 -9.75 10.87
C ALA A 198 -5.97 -10.49 11.10
N LYS A 199 -5.18 -10.06 12.10
CA LYS A 199 -3.92 -10.72 12.44
C LYS A 199 -4.14 -12.19 12.82
N ARG A 200 -5.15 -12.48 13.65
CA ARG A 200 -5.48 -13.85 14.06
C ARG A 200 -5.90 -14.71 12.87
N THR A 201 -6.87 -14.26 12.07
CA THR A 201 -7.37 -14.99 10.90
C THR A 201 -6.24 -15.36 9.93
N PHE A 202 -5.35 -14.41 9.62
CA PHE A 202 -4.22 -14.67 8.73
C PHE A 202 -3.18 -15.62 9.36
N GLN A 203 -2.88 -15.48 10.65
CA GLN A 203 -1.93 -16.36 11.34
C GLN A 203 -2.44 -17.80 11.50
N GLU A 204 -3.74 -17.99 11.72
CA GLU A 204 -4.39 -19.31 11.80
C GLU A 204 -4.30 -20.08 10.47
N LYS A 205 -4.30 -19.35 9.35
CA LYS A 205 -4.04 -19.88 8.00
C LYS A 205 -2.55 -20.13 7.70
N GLY A 206 -1.67 -19.88 8.67
CA GLY A 206 -0.23 -20.10 8.53
C GLY A 206 0.55 -18.95 7.90
N ILE A 207 -0.08 -17.81 7.61
CA ILE A 207 0.58 -16.62 7.06
C ILE A 207 1.37 -15.91 8.15
N LEU A 208 2.60 -15.49 7.81
CA LEU A 208 3.39 -14.61 8.67
C LEU A 208 2.82 -13.19 8.59
N ALA A 209 1.96 -12.83 9.53
CA ALA A 209 1.29 -11.54 9.58
C ALA A 209 1.52 -10.77 10.89
N GLY A 210 1.55 -9.45 10.78
CA GLY A 210 1.68 -8.49 11.88
C GLY A 210 3.13 -8.20 12.29
N GLU A 211 3.30 -7.09 13.02
CA GLU A 211 4.59 -6.68 13.58
C GLU A 211 4.61 -6.85 15.11
N SER A 212 5.80 -6.74 15.70
CA SER A 212 5.99 -6.67 17.16
C SER A 212 5.62 -5.31 17.74
N ARG A 213 5.59 -4.27 16.90
CA ARG A 213 5.25 -2.91 17.31
C ARG A 213 3.75 -2.79 17.50
N THR A 214 3.35 -1.96 18.46
CA THR A 214 1.95 -1.59 18.66
C THR A 214 1.40 -0.95 17.39
N PHE A 215 0.24 -1.43 16.95
CA PHE A 215 -0.46 -0.87 15.80
C PHE A 215 -0.86 0.58 16.10
N LYS A 216 -0.48 1.49 15.21
CA LYS A 216 -0.81 2.92 15.27
C LYS A 216 -1.43 3.32 13.93
N PRO A 217 -2.76 3.39 13.80
CA PRO A 217 -3.40 3.77 12.55
C PRO A 217 -3.05 5.22 12.19
N HIS A 218 -2.64 5.43 10.94
CA HIS A 218 -2.22 6.73 10.45
C HIS A 218 -2.40 6.81 8.93
N LEU A 219 -2.57 8.02 8.41
CA LEU A 219 -2.72 8.27 6.98
C LEU A 219 -1.48 8.99 6.44
N THR A 220 -0.60 8.22 5.80
CA THR A 220 0.70 8.74 5.33
C THR A 220 0.55 9.62 4.09
N PHE A 221 1.02 10.87 4.16
CA PHE A 221 1.06 11.78 3.02
C PHE A 221 2.47 11.99 2.45
N MET A 222 3.54 11.64 3.18
CA MET A 222 4.91 11.71 2.66
C MET A 222 5.88 10.74 3.36
N LYS A 223 6.90 10.29 2.62
CA LYS A 223 8.01 9.44 3.13
C LYS A 223 9.36 9.91 2.57
N LEU A 224 10.28 10.32 3.44
CA LEU A 224 11.66 10.68 3.07
C LEU A 224 12.50 9.48 2.65
N SER A 225 12.02 8.25 2.83
CA SER A 225 12.71 7.07 2.33
C SER A 225 12.91 7.10 0.81
N ARG A 226 12.02 7.81 0.09
CA ARG A 226 12.05 8.10 -1.36
C ARG A 226 13.12 9.12 -1.76
N LEU A 227 13.71 9.81 -0.79
CA LEU A 227 14.75 10.83 -0.96
C LEU A 227 15.97 10.50 -0.07
N PRO A 228 16.78 9.48 -0.41
CA PRO A 228 17.86 9.00 0.46
C PRO A 228 18.88 10.09 0.87
N TRP A 229 19.11 11.09 0.01
CA TRP A 229 20.05 12.18 0.26
C TRP A 229 19.54 13.22 1.27
N LEU A 230 18.22 13.38 1.42
CA LEU A 230 17.59 14.32 2.35
C LEU A 230 17.41 13.76 3.77
N ARG A 231 17.69 12.47 3.99
CA ARG A 231 17.65 11.84 5.33
C ARG A 231 18.61 12.47 6.34
N LYS A 232 19.58 13.28 5.87
CA LYS A 232 20.60 13.94 6.71
C LYS A 232 20.10 15.19 7.46
N LYS A 233 18.91 15.73 7.14
CA LYS A 233 18.33 16.94 7.78
C LYS A 233 16.85 16.81 8.15
N PRO A 234 16.45 15.81 8.96
CA PRO A 234 15.04 15.52 9.19
C PRO A 234 14.30 16.57 10.03
N ARG A 235 15.01 17.40 10.82
CA ARG A 235 14.39 18.45 11.65
C ARG A 235 13.80 19.62 10.84
N GLU A 236 14.47 20.02 9.76
CA GLU A 236 13.99 21.09 8.86
C GLU A 236 12.66 20.67 8.20
N VAL A 237 12.54 19.39 7.83
CA VAL A 237 11.31 18.83 7.23
C VAL A 237 10.13 18.87 8.21
N VAL A 238 10.34 18.51 9.48
CA VAL A 238 9.27 18.55 10.49
C VAL A 238 8.77 19.97 10.73
N MET A 239 9.67 20.96 10.77
CA MET A 239 9.24 22.36 10.93
C MET A 239 8.34 22.81 9.78
N ARG A 240 8.67 22.43 8.55
CA ARG A 240 7.85 22.75 7.36
C ARG A 240 6.48 22.05 7.38
N ILE A 241 6.43 20.79 7.82
CA ILE A 241 5.16 20.06 7.99
C ILE A 241 4.27 20.79 8.99
N LYS A 242 4.79 21.13 10.17
CA LYS A 242 4.02 21.83 11.21
C LYS A 242 3.55 23.20 10.75
N ALA A 243 4.45 24.01 10.18
CA ALA A 243 4.12 25.33 9.66
C ALA A 243 3.07 25.27 8.53
N SER A 244 3.10 24.24 7.69
CA SER A 244 2.08 24.07 6.63
C SER A 244 0.72 23.66 7.18
N ALA A 245 0.70 22.83 8.22
CA ALA A 245 -0.54 22.36 8.84
C ALA A 245 -1.23 23.45 9.68
N GLU A 246 -0.48 24.39 10.26
CA GLU A 246 -1.03 25.54 11.00
C GLU A 246 -1.72 26.58 10.08
N LEU A 247 -1.47 26.51 8.76
CA LEU A 247 -2.06 27.41 7.76
C LEU A 247 -3.37 26.87 7.17
N LEU A 248 -3.83 25.69 7.61
CA LEU A 248 -5.01 24.97 7.10
C LEU A 248 -6.04 24.75 8.21
#